data_AF-A0A935LQB2-F1
#
_entry.id   AF-A0A935LQB2-F1
#
_cell.length_a   1.000
_cell.length_b   1.000
_cell.length_c   1.000
_cell.angle_alpha   90.00
_cell.angle_beta   90.00
_cell.angle_gamma   90.00
#
_symmetry.space_group_name_H-M   'P 1'
#
loop_
_entity.id
_entity.type
_entity.pdbx_description
1 polymer ?
#
loop_
_entity_poly.entity_id
_entity_poly.type
_entity_poly.pdbx_seq_one_letter_code
_entity_poly.pdbx_strand_id
1 'polypeptide(L)'
;MNTVLANGKRFLAYEIIERSKALGLDDVLLQLQQGVRASDSARKQKHRVFATSTDLIELFDARMIEQKLKYIHANPVSKKWHLVDDAVEYPHSSFAFYADGRNREAPLDAYQAHGYLGGKGAPW
;
A
#
# COMPACT_ATOMS: atom_id res chain seq x y z
N MET A 1 -13.16 -3.78 16.16
CA MET A 1 -12.53 -3.45 14.86
C MET A 1 -11.00 -3.62 14.87
N ASN A 2 -10.27 -2.90 15.73
CA ASN A 2 -8.78 -2.95 15.75
C ASN A 2 -8.17 -4.35 15.89
N THR A 3 -8.71 -5.20 16.75
CA THR A 3 -8.23 -6.59 16.92
C THR A 3 -8.38 -7.42 15.65
N VAL A 4 -9.51 -7.27 14.95
CA VAL A 4 -9.79 -8.00 13.69
C VAL A 4 -8.79 -7.56 12.62
N LEU A 5 -8.60 -6.25 12.46
CA LEU A 5 -7.63 -5.69 11.52
C LEU A 5 -6.19 -6.14 11.85
N ALA A 6 -5.81 -6.09 13.13
CA ALA A 6 -4.48 -6.50 13.58
C ALA A 6 -4.22 -7.99 13.28
N ASN A 7 -5.20 -8.86 13.51
CA ASN A 7 -5.11 -10.27 13.17
C ASN A 7 -5.03 -10.48 11.66
N GLY A 8 -5.85 -9.77 10.86
CA GLY A 8 -5.78 -9.83 9.41
C GLY A 8 -4.40 -9.45 8.87
N LYS A 9 -3.84 -8.31 9.32
CA LYS A 9 -2.47 -7.89 8.99
C LYS A 9 -1.44 -8.94 9.38
N ARG A 10 -1.60 -9.59 10.54
CA ARG A 10 -0.66 -10.61 11.01
C ARG A 10 -0.63 -11.82 10.06
N PHE A 11 -1.78 -12.34 9.68
CA PHE A 11 -1.85 -13.49 8.77
C PHE A 11 -1.36 -13.15 7.36
N LEU A 12 -1.73 -11.97 6.84
CA LEU A 12 -1.20 -11.48 5.56
C LEU A 12 0.32 -11.30 5.61
N ALA A 13 0.86 -10.80 6.72
CA ALA A 13 2.30 -10.66 6.88
C ALA A 13 3.04 -12.01 6.87
N TYR A 14 2.44 -13.07 7.42
CA TYR A 14 3.04 -14.41 7.34
C TYR A 14 3.15 -14.89 5.90
N GLU A 15 2.07 -14.78 5.14
CA GLU A 15 2.04 -15.19 3.72
C GLU A 15 3.04 -14.37 2.87
N ILE A 16 3.09 -13.05 3.08
CA ILE A 16 4.03 -12.18 2.36
C ILE A 16 5.47 -12.59 2.63
N ILE A 17 5.83 -12.86 3.89
CA ILE A 17 7.19 -13.27 4.26
C ILE A 17 7.52 -14.66 3.72
N GLU A 18 6.59 -15.60 3.78
CA GLU A 18 6.76 -16.94 3.24
C GLU A 18 7.03 -16.90 1.72
N ARG A 19 6.20 -16.19 0.97
CA ARG A 19 6.39 -16.02 -0.48
C ARG A 19 7.67 -15.28 -0.83
N SER A 20 8.01 -14.24 -0.07
CA SER A 20 9.25 -13.48 -0.30
C SER A 20 10.49 -14.36 -0.15
N LYS A 21 10.49 -15.28 0.83
CA LYS A 21 11.56 -16.29 0.98
C LYS A 21 11.58 -17.28 -0.17
N ALA A 22 10.42 -17.80 -0.56
CA ALA A 22 10.31 -18.74 -1.68
C ALA A 22 10.80 -18.14 -3.01
N LEU A 23 10.61 -16.83 -3.19
CA LEU A 23 11.06 -16.07 -4.35
C LEU A 23 12.50 -15.55 -4.25
N GLY A 24 13.19 -15.77 -3.12
CA GLY A 24 14.55 -15.28 -2.92
C GLY A 24 14.67 -13.75 -2.86
N LEU A 25 13.63 -13.04 -2.40
CA LEU A 25 13.61 -11.57 -2.26
C LEU A 25 14.34 -11.12 -1.00
N ASP A 26 15.63 -11.45 -0.90
CA ASP A 26 16.45 -11.23 0.30
C ASP A 26 16.63 -9.74 0.63
N ASP A 27 16.67 -8.87 -0.39
CA ASP A 27 16.71 -7.41 -0.26
C ASP A 27 15.47 -6.87 0.45
N VAL A 28 14.28 -7.32 0.02
CA VAL A 28 13.00 -6.96 0.62
C VAL A 28 12.92 -7.50 2.05
N LEU A 29 13.30 -8.75 2.27
CA LEU A 29 13.30 -9.35 3.61
C LEU A 29 14.21 -8.57 4.57
N LEU A 30 15.40 -8.17 4.12
CA LEU A 30 16.33 -7.36 4.91
C LEU A 30 15.72 -5.99 5.24
N GLN A 31 15.10 -5.31 4.28
CA GLN A 31 14.42 -4.03 4.51
C GLN A 31 13.30 -4.16 5.54
N LEU A 32 12.49 -5.21 5.44
CA LEU A 32 11.40 -5.48 6.39
C LEU A 32 11.93 -5.82 7.79
N GLN A 33 13.08 -6.47 7.89
CA GLN A 33 13.76 -6.75 9.16
C GLN A 33 14.29 -5.45 9.79
N GLN A 34 14.94 -4.59 9.00
CA GLN A 34 15.46 -3.30 9.45
C GLN A 34 14.35 -2.34 9.92
N GLY A 35 13.14 -2.48 9.38
CA GLY A 35 11.97 -1.69 9.80
C GLY A 35 11.40 -2.06 11.19
N VAL A 36 11.86 -3.14 11.82
CA VAL A 36 11.36 -3.60 13.13
C VAL A 36 11.84 -2.67 14.24
N ARG A 37 10.90 -2.20 15.07
CA ARG A 37 11.21 -1.34 16.23
C ARG A 37 11.74 -2.19 17.40
N ALA A 38 12.52 -1.59 18.28
CA ALA A 38 13.02 -2.28 19.48
C ALA A 38 11.88 -2.91 20.33
N SER A 39 10.75 -2.20 20.48
CA SER A 39 9.56 -2.71 21.20
C SER A 39 8.93 -3.94 20.53
N ASP A 40 9.00 -4.02 19.21
CA ASP A 40 8.42 -5.12 18.43
C ASP A 40 9.37 -6.32 18.42
N SER A 41 10.68 -6.06 18.33
CA SER A 41 11.73 -7.07 18.50
C SER A 41 11.67 -7.75 19.87
N ALA A 42 11.38 -7.01 20.94
CA ALA A 42 11.18 -7.58 22.27
C ALA A 42 10.01 -8.59 22.32
N ARG A 43 9.04 -8.47 21.41
CA ARG A 43 7.93 -9.41 21.19
C ARG A 43 8.23 -10.48 20.14
N LYS A 44 9.51 -10.63 19.77
CA LYS A 44 10.02 -11.60 18.78
C LYS A 44 9.50 -11.36 17.36
N GLN A 45 9.06 -10.15 17.02
CA GLN A 45 8.75 -9.82 15.63
C GLN A 45 10.04 -9.74 14.82
N LYS A 46 10.10 -10.46 13.68
CA LYS A 46 11.29 -10.54 12.82
C LYS A 46 11.24 -9.61 11.60
N HIS A 47 10.04 -9.31 11.12
CA HIS A 47 9.83 -8.48 9.94
C HIS A 47 8.63 -7.56 10.17
N ARG A 48 8.68 -6.35 9.63
CA ARG A 48 7.60 -5.36 9.73
C ARG A 48 7.02 -5.06 8.36
N VAL A 49 5.97 -5.80 8.01
CA VAL A 49 5.25 -5.67 6.73
C VAL A 49 4.32 -4.47 6.70
N PHE A 50 3.63 -4.17 7.80
CA PHE A 50 2.63 -3.10 7.86
C PHE A 50 3.06 -1.98 8.82
N ALA A 51 2.64 -0.76 8.50
CA ALA A 51 2.70 0.36 9.43
C ALA A 51 1.88 0.08 10.69
N THR A 52 2.32 0.65 11.83
CA THR A 52 1.71 0.40 13.14
C THR A 52 0.30 0.98 13.22
N SER A 53 0.10 2.20 12.74
CA SER A 53 -1.19 2.87 12.78
C SER A 53 -2.03 2.52 11.55
N THR A 54 -3.35 2.55 11.74
CA THR A 54 -4.33 2.62 10.66
C THR A 54 -5.38 3.62 11.06
N ASP A 55 -5.68 4.53 10.14
CA ASP A 55 -6.75 5.47 10.31
C ASP A 55 -8.04 4.83 9.81
N LEU A 56 -8.94 4.54 10.74
CA LEU A 56 -10.26 3.99 10.45
C LEU A 56 -11.28 5.11 10.62
N ILE A 57 -12.08 5.34 9.58
CA ILE A 57 -13.18 6.31 9.61
C ILE A 57 -14.45 5.54 9.31
N GLU A 58 -15.39 5.57 10.24
CA GLU A 58 -16.73 5.03 10.02
C GLU A 58 -17.52 5.98 9.10
N LEU A 59 -18.23 5.41 8.15
CA LEU A 59 -19.04 6.13 7.16
C LEU A 59 -20.51 5.79 7.42
N PHE A 60 -21.30 6.80 7.78
CA PHE A 60 -22.67 6.60 8.25
C PHE A 60 -23.73 6.99 7.21
N ASP A 61 -23.33 7.65 6.12
CA ASP A 61 -24.23 8.04 5.05
C ASP A 61 -23.54 8.06 3.67
N ALA A 62 -24.38 8.13 2.63
CA ALA A 62 -23.94 8.12 1.24
C ALA A 62 -23.07 9.33 0.87
N ARG A 63 -23.28 10.50 1.49
CA ARG A 63 -22.50 11.72 1.20
C ARG A 63 -21.08 11.57 1.72
N MET A 64 -20.91 10.98 2.91
CA MET A 64 -19.59 10.65 3.45
C MET A 64 -18.83 9.68 2.53
N ILE A 65 -19.51 8.64 2.06
CA ILE A 65 -18.93 7.66 1.13
C ILE A 65 -18.48 8.35 -0.16
N GLU A 66 -19.37 9.14 -0.78
CA GLU A 66 -19.07 9.88 -1.99
C GLU A 66 -17.88 10.83 -1.80
N GLN A 67 -17.83 11.57 -0.69
CA GLN A 67 -16.73 12.47 -0.37
C GLN A 67 -15.38 11.71 -0.27
N LYS A 68 -15.37 10.55 0.40
CA LYS A 68 -14.14 9.75 0.56
C LYS A 68 -13.71 9.10 -0.75
N LEU A 69 -14.66 8.61 -1.57
CA LEU A 69 -14.37 8.08 -2.90
C LEU A 69 -13.77 9.17 -3.79
N LYS A 70 -14.36 10.36 -3.84
CA LYS A 70 -13.81 11.51 -4.58
C LYS A 70 -12.38 11.83 -4.14
N TYR A 71 -12.13 11.85 -2.83
CA TYR A 71 -10.77 12.07 -2.30
C TYR A 71 -9.79 10.97 -2.75
N ILE A 72 -10.16 9.69 -2.58
CA ILE A 72 -9.31 8.55 -2.95
C ILE A 72 -8.98 8.56 -4.44
N HIS A 73 -9.98 8.78 -5.30
CA HIS A 73 -9.80 8.82 -6.75
C HIS A 73 -9.05 10.05 -7.23
N ALA A 74 -9.08 11.17 -6.50
CA ALA A 74 -8.28 12.34 -6.83
C ALA A 74 -6.82 12.23 -6.40
N ASN A 75 -6.45 11.30 -5.51
CA ASN A 75 -5.07 11.17 -5.01
C ASN A 75 -4.00 11.07 -6.10
N PRO A 76 -4.18 10.28 -7.18
CA PRO A 76 -3.15 10.13 -8.21
C PRO A 76 -2.81 11.44 -8.92
N VAL A 77 -3.77 12.34 -9.13
CA VAL A 77 -3.57 13.62 -9.82
C VAL A 77 -3.21 14.78 -8.88
N SER A 78 -3.24 14.55 -7.56
CA SER A 78 -3.22 15.62 -6.57
C SER A 78 -1.85 15.88 -5.95
N LYS A 79 -1.58 17.17 -5.70
CA LYS A 79 -0.46 17.67 -4.87
C LYS A 79 0.89 17.12 -5.35
N LYS A 80 1.62 16.46 -4.45
CA LYS A 80 2.96 15.94 -4.66
C LYS A 80 3.01 14.61 -5.42
N TRP A 81 1.85 13.96 -5.63
CA TRP A 81 1.81 12.65 -6.26
C TRP A 81 1.89 12.81 -7.77
N HIS A 82 0.90 13.50 -8.36
CA HIS A 82 0.81 13.81 -9.80
C HIS A 82 1.34 12.65 -10.68
N LEU A 83 0.83 11.45 -10.39
CA LEU A 83 1.25 10.18 -10.99
C LEU A 83 0.73 10.03 -12.42
N VAL A 84 -0.35 10.73 -12.75
CA VAL A 84 -1.01 10.81 -14.05
C VAL A 84 -1.66 12.19 -14.19
N ASP A 85 -1.96 12.61 -15.42
CA ASP A 85 -2.69 13.85 -15.71
C ASP A 85 -4.21 13.70 -15.46
N ASP A 86 -4.76 12.52 -15.77
CA ASP A 86 -6.16 12.18 -15.57
C ASP A 86 -6.29 11.02 -14.58
N ALA A 87 -7.09 11.21 -13.53
CA ALA A 87 -7.34 10.21 -12.50
C ALA A 87 -7.96 8.92 -13.07
N VAL A 88 -8.75 9.02 -14.13
CA VAL A 88 -9.36 7.87 -14.81
C VAL A 88 -8.29 6.95 -15.39
N GLU A 89 -7.12 7.51 -15.74
CA GLU A 89 -6.03 6.78 -16.34
C GLU A 89 -5.07 6.14 -15.32
N TYR A 90 -5.22 6.41 -14.02
CA TYR A 90 -4.39 5.76 -13.01
C TYR A 90 -4.76 4.27 -12.85
N PRO A 91 -3.87 3.33 -13.21
CA PRO A 91 -4.26 1.94 -13.38
C PRO A 91 -4.39 1.18 -12.04
N HIS A 92 -3.87 1.74 -10.95
CA HIS A 92 -4.01 1.18 -9.60
C HIS A 92 -5.17 1.83 -8.81
N SER A 93 -6.18 2.34 -9.51
CA SER A 93 -7.44 2.79 -8.91
C SER A 93 -8.64 2.18 -9.62
N SER A 94 -9.72 1.96 -8.87
CA SER A 94 -11.01 1.57 -9.43
C SER A 94 -11.77 2.73 -10.09
N PHE A 95 -11.18 3.92 -10.21
CA PHE A 95 -11.90 5.09 -10.70
C PHE A 95 -12.47 4.91 -12.11
N ALA A 96 -11.72 4.29 -13.02
CA ALA A 96 -12.19 4.02 -14.39
C ALA A 96 -13.49 3.21 -14.41
N PHE A 97 -13.62 2.22 -13.52
CA PHE A 97 -14.85 1.44 -13.40
C PHE A 97 -16.07 2.32 -13.07
N TYR A 98 -15.93 3.28 -12.16
CA TYR A 98 -17.02 4.20 -11.81
C TYR A 98 -17.27 5.28 -12.87
N ALA A 99 -16.22 5.75 -13.54
CA ALA A 99 -16.29 6.87 -14.46
C ALA A 99 -16.83 6.47 -15.84
N ASP A 100 -16.38 5.33 -16.38
CA ASP A 100 -16.71 4.91 -17.74
C ASP A 100 -16.98 3.40 -17.89
N GLY A 101 -16.96 2.64 -16.80
CA GLY A 101 -17.27 1.20 -16.81
C GLY A 101 -16.09 0.30 -17.19
N ARG A 102 -14.89 0.85 -17.46
CA ARG A 102 -13.70 0.03 -17.71
C ARG A 102 -13.26 -0.68 -16.43
N ASN A 103 -13.43 -2.00 -16.40
CA ASN A 103 -12.81 -2.82 -15.38
C ASN A 103 -11.33 -3.02 -15.73
N ARG A 104 -10.43 -2.47 -14.92
CA ARG A 104 -8.99 -2.58 -15.13
C ARG A 104 -8.42 -3.62 -14.16
N GLU A 105 -7.62 -4.54 -14.69
CA GLU A 105 -6.63 -5.22 -13.86
C GLU A 105 -5.45 -4.28 -13.65
N ALA A 106 -5.01 -4.13 -12.40
CA ALA A 106 -3.86 -3.29 -12.11
C ALA A 106 -2.60 -3.95 -12.69
N PRO A 107 -1.75 -3.23 -13.45
CA PRO A 107 -0.52 -3.78 -13.98
C PRO A 107 0.36 -4.20 -12.80
N LEU A 108 0.90 -5.41 -12.86
CA LEU A 108 1.84 -5.91 -11.86
C LEU A 108 3.25 -5.76 -12.41
N ASP A 109 3.83 -4.59 -12.18
CA ASP A 109 5.22 -4.33 -12.50
C ASP A 109 6.09 -4.40 -11.23
N ALA A 110 7.34 -4.82 -11.39
CA ALA A 110 8.32 -4.75 -10.32
C ALA A 110 8.51 -3.26 -9.94
N TYR A 111 8.30 -2.89 -8.67
CA TYR A 111 8.35 -1.49 -8.25
C TYR A 111 9.71 -0.81 -8.56
N GLN A 112 10.78 -1.61 -8.69
CA GLN A 112 12.10 -1.18 -9.11
C GLN A 112 12.11 -0.57 -10.53
N ALA A 113 11.20 -1.00 -11.41
CA ALA A 113 11.05 -0.44 -12.76
C ALA A 113 10.58 1.02 -12.75
N HIS A 114 10.01 1.49 -11.62
CA HIS A 114 9.51 2.86 -11.47
C HIS A 114 10.48 3.80 -10.74
N GLY A 115 11.72 3.36 -10.48
CA GLY A 115 12.78 4.23 -9.95
C GLY A 115 12.59 4.67 -8.49
N TYR A 116 11.69 4.03 -7.72
CA TYR A 116 11.36 4.42 -6.36
C TYR A 116 12.41 4.01 -5.30
N LEU A 117 13.44 3.24 -5.66
CA LEU A 117 14.63 3.00 -4.83
C LEU A 117 15.91 3.11 -5.67
N GLY A 118 16.84 3.97 -5.23
CA GLY A 118 18.28 3.76 -5.45
C GLY A 118 18.96 4.37 -6.68
N GLY A 119 18.41 5.38 -7.35
CA GLY A 119 19.16 6.20 -8.32
C GLY A 119 19.91 7.36 -7.63
N LYS A 120 21.15 7.66 -8.04
CA LYS A 120 21.92 8.84 -7.56
C LYS A 120 21.02 10.10 -7.66
N GLY A 121 20.55 10.60 -6.52
CA GLY A 121 19.68 11.79 -6.43
C GLY A 121 18.37 11.61 -5.66
N ALA A 122 18.02 10.41 -5.16
CA ALA A 122 16.86 10.26 -4.29
C ALA A 122 17.11 10.89 -2.89
N PRO A 123 16.14 11.60 -2.29
CA PRO A 123 16.31 12.33 -1.02
C PRO A 123 16.26 11.45 0.24
N TRP A 124 16.56 10.17 0.13
CA TRP A 124 16.78 9.25 1.25
C TRP A 124 17.91 8.27 0.94
#